data_AF-A0A159W846-F1
#
_entry.id   AF-A0A159W846-F1
#
_cell.length_a   1.000
_cell.length_b   1.000
_cell.length_c   1.000
_cell.angle_alpha   90.00
_cell.angle_beta   90.00
_cell.angle_gamma   90.00
#
_symmetry.space_group_name_H-M   'P 1'
#
loop_
_entity.id
_entity.type
_entity.pdbx_description
1 polymer ?
#
loop_
_entity_poly.entity_id
_entity_poly.type
_entity_poly.pdbx_seq_one_letter_code
_entity_poly.pdbx_strand_id
1 'polypeptide(L)' 'ANAETDKQRRALVEARNQAEALVHSSEKSLKEYGDKVSETERTAISDAIAALKTAAEGDDAADIEAKSQILAEASMKL' A
#
# COMPACT_ATOMS: atom_id res chain seq x y z
N ALA A 1 -25.33 -17.78 -12.22
CA ALA A 1 -24.21 -18.03 -11.30
C ALA A 1 -23.01 -17.25 -11.81
N ASN A 2 -22.51 -16.25 -11.06
CA ASN A 2 -21.30 -15.44 -11.32
C ASN A 2 -21.11 -14.32 -10.27
N ALA A 3 -22.14 -14.02 -9.47
CA ALA A 3 -22.12 -12.91 -8.50
C ALA A 3 -20.96 -12.94 -7.50
N GLU A 4 -20.56 -14.12 -6.99
CA GLU A 4 -19.45 -14.25 -6.03
C GLU A 4 -18.08 -13.96 -6.69
N THR A 5 -17.84 -14.54 -7.86
CA THR A 5 -16.60 -14.33 -8.64
C THR A 5 -16.48 -12.89 -9.13
N ASP A 6 -17.59 -12.28 -9.57
CA ASP A 6 -17.62 -10.87 -9.95
C ASP A 6 -17.35 -9.96 -8.75
N LYS A 7 -17.86 -10.32 -7.57
CA LYS A 7 -17.60 -9.60 -6.31
C LYS A 7 -16.12 -9.70 -5.90
N GLN A 8 -15.51 -10.88 -6.00
CA GLN A 8 -14.09 -11.08 -5.72
C GLN A 8 -13.20 -10.28 -6.68
N ARG A 9 -13.49 -10.30 -7.98
CA ARG A 9 -12.75 -9.50 -8.97
C ARG A 9 -12.87 -8.00 -8.71
N ARG A 10 -14.06 -7.52 -8.36
CA ARG A 10 -14.26 -6.10 -7.99
C ARG A 10 -13.46 -5.74 -6.75
N ALA A 11 -13.51 -6.57 -5.70
CA ALA A 11 -12.75 -6.35 -4.48
C ALA A 11 -11.24 -6.28 -4.75
N LEU A 12 -10.71 -7.18 -5.57
CA LEU A 12 -9.30 -7.15 -5.96
C LEU A 12 -8.91 -5.87 -6.71
N VAL A 13 -9.73 -5.45 -7.68
CA VAL A 13 -9.48 -4.21 -8.42
C VAL A 13 -9.55 -2.99 -7.51
N GLU A 14 -10.51 -2.96 -6.59
CA GLU A 14 -10.64 -1.88 -5.61
C GLU A 14 -9.43 -1.83 -4.66
N ALA A 15 -9.00 -2.99 -4.14
CA ALA A 15 -7.80 -3.10 -3.31
C ALA A 15 -6.55 -2.60 -4.05
N ARG A 16 -6.36 -3.00 -5.32
CA ARG A 16 -5.24 -2.52 -6.15
C ARG A 16 -5.27 -1.00 -6.35
N ASN A 17 -6.43 -0.43 -6.66
CA ASN A 17 -6.56 1.02 -6.86
C ASN A 17 -6.27 1.79 -5.57
N GLN A 18 -6.74 1.30 -4.42
CA GLN A 18 -6.44 1.89 -3.12
C GLN A 18 -4.95 1.79 -2.79
N ALA A 19 -4.33 0.64 -3.06
CA ALA A 19 -2.90 0.42 -2.88
C ALA A 19 -2.05 1.38 -3.72
N GLU A 20 -2.35 1.54 -5.01
CA GLU A 20 -1.62 2.49 -5.88
C GLU A 20 -1.73 3.94 -5.38
N ALA A 21 -2.92 4.36 -4.96
CA ALA A 21 -3.12 5.70 -4.40
C ALA A 21 -2.32 5.91 -3.10
N LEU A 22 -2.29 4.90 -2.23
CA LEU A 22 -1.54 4.95 -0.97
C LEU A 22 -0.02 4.95 -1.21
N VAL A 23 0.46 4.12 -2.13
CA VAL A 23 1.87 4.10 -2.57
C VAL A 23 2.27 5.48 -3.07
N HIS A 24 1.50 6.05 -4.00
CA HIS A 24 1.83 7.33 -4.60
C HIS A 24 1.88 8.47 -3.58
N SER A 25 0.88 8.53 -2.68
CA SER A 25 0.86 9.54 -1.62
C SER A 25 2.02 9.36 -0.63
N SER A 26 2.36 8.13 -0.26
CA SER A 26 3.47 7.83 0.66
C SER A 26 4.83 8.16 0.04
N GLU A 27 5.05 7.85 -1.25
CA GLU A 27 6.28 8.24 -1.98
C GLU A 27 6.45 9.75 -2.03
N LYS A 28 5.35 10.48 -2.29
CA LYS A 28 5.35 11.94 -2.29
C LYS A 28 5.71 12.49 -0.90
N SER A 29 5.05 11.98 0.13
CA SER A 29 5.34 12.39 1.52
C SER A 29 6.81 12.10 1.89
N LEU A 30 7.33 10.92 1.54
CA LEU A 30 8.74 10.57 1.80
C LEU A 30 9.71 11.52 1.08
N LYS A 31 9.37 11.96 -0.14
CA LYS A 31 10.16 12.95 -0.88
C LYS A 31 10.12 14.34 -0.24
N GLU A 32 8.98 14.75 0.30
CA GLU A 32 8.78 16.09 0.87
C GLU A 32 9.23 16.21 2.34
N TYR A 33 9.08 15.14 3.12
CA TYR A 33 9.26 15.14 4.57
C TYR A 33 10.24 14.06 5.07
N GLY A 34 10.76 13.21 4.19
CA GLY A 34 11.68 12.12 4.60
C GLY A 34 12.92 12.61 5.33
N ASP A 35 13.38 13.84 5.06
CA ASP A 35 14.53 14.48 5.73
C ASP A 35 14.23 14.92 7.18
N LYS A 36 12.96 14.88 7.60
CA LYS A 36 12.51 15.25 8.95
C LYS A 36 12.29 14.06 9.88
N VAL A 37 12.34 12.84 9.34
CA VAL A 37 12.21 11.59 10.11
C VAL A 37 13.57 10.90 10.25
N SER A 38 13.65 9.94 11.16
CA SER A 38 14.85 9.11 11.31
C SER A 38 15.08 8.24 10.07
N GLU A 39 16.33 7.84 9.85
CA GLU A 39 16.69 6.88 8.79
C GLU A 39 15.92 5.56 8.95
N THR A 40 15.72 5.10 10.19
CA THR A 40 14.94 3.90 10.48
C THR A 40 13.48 4.02 10.04
N GLU A 41 12.83 5.16 10.29
CA GLU A 41 11.47 5.42 9.83
C GLU A 41 11.39 5.55 8.32
N ARG A 42 12.35 6.26 7.70
CA ARG A 42 12.41 6.38 6.24
C ARG A 42 12.54 5.02 5.57
N THR A 43 13.41 4.15 6.08
CA THR A 43 13.59 2.79 5.57
C THR A 43 12.34 1.95 5.77
N ALA A 44 11.71 1.99 6.95
CA ALA A 44 10.47 1.26 7.21
C ALA A 44 9.33 1.65 6.25
N ILE A 45 9.19 2.94 5.94
CA ILE A 45 8.18 3.42 4.98
C ILE A 45 8.56 2.99 3.55
N SER A 46 9.83 3.08 3.18
CA SER A 46 10.31 2.65 1.84
C SER A 46 10.09 1.15 1.61
N ASP A 47 10.35 0.34 2.62
CA ASP A 47 10.12 -1.11 2.60
C ASP A 47 8.62 -1.44 2.52
N ALA A 48 7.78 -0.71 3.28
CA ALA A 48 6.33 -0.88 3.23
C ALA A 48 5.75 -0.49 1.85
N ILE A 49 6.27 0.58 1.22
CA ILE A 49 5.91 0.96 -0.15
C ILE A 49 6.26 -0.16 -1.13
N ALA A 50 7.48 -0.70 -1.05
CA ALA A 50 7.93 -1.77 -1.93
C ALA A 50 7.08 -3.03 -1.76
N ALA A 51 6.82 -3.43 -0.50
CA ALA A 51 6.00 -4.59 -0.19
C ALA A 51 4.56 -4.45 -0.73
N LEU A 52 3.95 -3.27 -0.59
CA LEU A 52 2.61 -3.02 -1.11
C LEU A 52 2.57 -3.03 -2.65
N LYS A 53 3.59 -2.48 -3.31
CA LYS A 53 3.70 -2.57 -4.79
C LYS A 53 3.74 -4.02 -5.25
N THR A 54 4.60 -4.85 -4.64
CA THR A 54 4.71 -6.26 -4.98
C THR A 54 3.40 -7.03 -4.71
N ALA A 55 2.71 -6.75 -3.59
CA ALA A 55 1.42 -7.36 -3.31
C ALA A 55 0.35 -6.96 -4.36
N ALA A 56 0.33 -5.69 -4.78
CA ALA A 56 -0.61 -5.17 -5.77
C ALA A 56 -0.45 -5.80 -7.18
N GLU A 57 0.72 -6.33 -7.51
CA GLU A 57 0.95 -7.11 -8.74
C GLU A 57 0.31 -8.50 -8.68
N GLY A 58 0.06 -9.03 -7.48
CA GLY A 58 -0.60 -10.32 -7.25
C GLY A 58 -2.13 -10.23 -7.20
N ASP A 59 -2.80 -11.38 -7.14
CA ASP A 59 -4.27 -11.49 -7.14
C ASP A 59 -4.88 -11.75 -5.75
N ASP A 60 -4.13 -11.45 -4.67
CA ASP A 60 -4.57 -11.64 -3.28
C ASP A 60 -5.03 -10.31 -2.66
N ALA A 61 -6.34 -10.07 -2.67
CA ALA A 61 -6.92 -8.86 -2.08
C ALA A 61 -6.62 -8.74 -0.57
N ALA A 62 -6.53 -9.86 0.16
CA ALA A 62 -6.26 -9.83 1.59
C ALA A 62 -4.80 -9.44 1.88
N ASP A 63 -3.85 -9.91 1.06
CA ASP A 63 -2.45 -9.47 1.18
C ASP A 63 -2.32 -7.98 0.83
N ILE A 64 -2.99 -7.51 -0.23
CA ILE A 64 -2.99 -6.08 -0.59
C ILE A 64 -3.55 -5.22 0.55
N GLU A 65 -4.67 -5.62 1.16
CA GLU A 65 -5.25 -4.92 2.30
C GLU A 65 -4.31 -4.91 3.52
N ALA A 66 -3.68 -6.05 3.83
CA ALA A 66 -2.73 -6.15 4.93
C ALA A 66 -1.49 -5.27 4.74
N LYS A 67 -0.90 -5.27 3.53
CA LYS A 67 0.22 -4.38 3.19
C LYS A 67 -0.19 -2.91 3.15
N SER A 68 -1.43 -2.61 2.76
CA SER A 68 -1.97 -1.25 2.78
C SER A 68 -2.07 -0.72 4.20
N GLN A 69 -2.53 -1.54 5.16
CA GLN A 69 -2.55 -1.16 6.57
C GLN A 69 -1.15 -0.90 7.12
N ILE A 70 -0.19 -1.78 6.81
CA ILE A 70 1.20 -1.61 7.25
C ILE A 70 1.79 -0.29 6.73
N LEU A 71 1.57 0.02 5.44
CA LEU A 71 2.04 1.30 4.88
C LEU A 71 1.33 2.50 5.52
N ALA A 72 0.01 2.42 5.73
CA ALA A 72 -0.73 3.50 6.38
C ALA A 72 -0.21 3.78 7.79
N GLU A 73 0.06 2.74 8.59
CA GLU A 73 0.62 2.87 9.94
C GLU A 73 2.05 3.43 9.92
N ALA A 74 2.87 3.02 8.96
CA ALA A 74 4.22 3.55 8.79
C ALA A 74 4.19 5.03 8.38
N SER A 75 3.32 5.39 7.43
CA SER A 75 3.16 6.75 6.92
C SER A 75 2.57 7.74 7.93
N MET A 76 1.86 7.28 8.97
CA MET A 76 1.41 8.15 10.08
C MET A 76 2.55 8.72 10.93
N LYS A 77 3.75 8.13 10.86
CA LYS A 77 4.94 8.56 11.62
C LYS A 77 5.77 9.61 10.85
N LEU A 78 5.40 9.90 9.61
CA LEU A 78 6.07 10.87 8.74
C LEU A 78 5.51 12.29 8.91
#